data_AF-A0A6V7HT65-F1
#
_entry.id   AF-A0A6V7HT65-F1
#
_cell.length_a   1.000
_cell.length_b   1.000
_cell.length_c   1.000
_cell.angle_alpha   90.00
_cell.angle_beta   90.00
_cell.angle_gamma   90.00
#
_symmetry.space_group_name_H-M   'P 1'
#
loop_
_entity.id
_entity.type
_entity.pdbx_description
1 polymer ?
#
loop_
_entity_poly.entity_id
_entity_poly.type
_entity_poly.pdbx_seq_one_letter_code
_entity_poly.pdbx_strand_id
1 'polypeptide(L)'
;MAIDNEEIDAIGEVLNDKARPLKERFRALFTLKNIGGERAIEWIEKGFKDSSALLKHELAYCLGQMQDSRANPVLIGVLRDVNQEPMVRHEA
;
A
#
# COMPACT_ATOMS: atom_id res chain seq x y z
N MET A 1 -17.52 12.93 -9.62
CA MET A 1 -16.73 12.34 -10.73
C MET A 1 -16.15 11.04 -10.21
N ALA A 2 -16.25 9.96 -10.98
CA ALA A 2 -15.46 8.77 -10.69
C ALA A 2 -14.00 9.13 -11.00
N ILE A 3 -13.10 8.87 -10.07
CA ILE A 3 -11.65 8.95 -10.33
C ILE A 3 -11.33 7.83 -11.32
N ASP A 4 -10.63 8.16 -12.39
CA ASP A 4 -10.24 7.17 -13.40
C ASP A 4 -8.93 6.46 -13.03
N ASN A 5 -8.61 5.38 -13.74
CA ASN A 5 -7.41 4.59 -13.46
C ASN A 5 -6.11 5.38 -13.73
N GLU A 6 -6.12 6.39 -14.60
CA GLU A 6 -4.93 7.19 -14.89
C GLU A 6 -4.56 8.06 -13.69
N GLU A 7 -5.56 8.64 -13.02
CA GLU A 7 -5.38 9.38 -11.77
C GLU A 7 -4.86 8.45 -10.64
N ILE A 8 -5.42 7.24 -10.51
CA ILE A 8 -4.95 6.25 -9.52
C ILE A 8 -3.50 5.85 -9.81
N ASP A 9 -3.15 5.68 -11.09
CA ASP A 9 -1.80 5.33 -11.53
C ASP A 9 -0.78 6.40 -11.18
N ALA A 10 -1.09 7.67 -11.44
CA ALA A 10 -0.22 8.78 -11.07
C ALA A 10 0.05 8.83 -9.55
N ILE A 11 -0.96 8.54 -8.72
CA ILE A 11 -0.80 8.49 -7.26
C ILE A 11 0.04 7.27 -6.85
N GLY A 12 -0.19 6.12 -7.48
CA GLY A 12 0.57 4.88 -7.27
C GLY A 12 2.05 5.01 -7.61
N GLU A 13 2.38 5.76 -8.66
CA GLU A 13 3.75 6.12 -9.01
C GLU A 13 4.40 6.95 -7.91
N VAL A 14 3.71 7.95 -7.36
CA VAL A 14 4.21 8.76 -6.23
C VAL A 14 4.47 7.90 -5.00
N LEU A 15 3.58 6.94 -4.67
CA LEU A 15 3.76 6.02 -3.55
C LEU A 15 5.06 5.19 -3.69
N ASN A 16 5.35 4.73 -4.90
CA ASN A 16 6.43 3.79 -5.17
C ASN A 16 7.75 4.47 -5.62
N ASP A 17 7.76 5.79 -5.79
CA ASP A 17 8.95 6.56 -6.13
C ASP A 17 9.88 6.75 -4.92
N LYS A 18 10.97 5.99 -4.89
CA LYS A 18 11.99 6.03 -3.81
C LYS A 18 12.80 7.33 -3.79
N ALA A 19 12.78 8.13 -4.85
CA ALA A 19 13.45 9.43 -4.86
C ALA A 19 12.63 10.52 -4.14
N ARG A 20 11.34 10.27 -3.90
CA ARG A 20 10.47 11.22 -3.22
C ARG A 20 10.58 11.16 -1.70
N PRO A 21 10.40 12.30 -1.01
CA PRO A 21 10.31 12.34 0.43
C PRO A 21 9.22 11.41 0.97
N LEU A 22 9.50 10.72 2.08
CA LEU A 22 8.58 9.75 2.68
C LEU A 22 7.20 10.36 3.01
N LYS A 23 7.15 11.65 3.38
CA LYS A 23 5.90 12.40 3.62
C LYS A 23 4.97 12.44 2.39
N GLU A 24 5.52 12.53 1.18
CA GLU A 24 4.73 12.56 -0.07
C GLU A 24 4.20 11.18 -0.40
N ARG A 25 5.04 10.16 -0.19
CA ARG A 25 4.66 8.76 -0.36
C ARG A 25 3.53 8.37 0.60
N PHE A 26 3.58 8.83 1.85
CA PHE A 26 2.47 8.65 2.80
C PHE A 26 1.19 9.34 2.36
N ARG A 27 1.26 10.58 1.85
CA ARG A 27 0.08 11.25 1.30
C ARG A 27 -0.53 10.44 0.15
N ALA A 28 0.31 9.92 -0.75
CA ALA A 28 -0.15 9.07 -1.84
C ALA A 28 -0.82 7.78 -1.32
N LEU A 29 -0.22 7.10 -0.33
CA LEU A 29 -0.80 5.93 0.33
C LEU A 29 -2.19 6.22 0.90
N PHE A 30 -2.33 7.27 1.72
CA PHE A 30 -3.61 7.61 2.33
C PHE A 30 -4.66 8.03 1.29
N THR A 31 -4.24 8.68 0.20
CA THR A 31 -5.12 8.97 -0.93
C THR A 31 -5.62 7.67 -1.58
N LEU A 32 -4.73 6.73 -1.92
CA LEU A 32 -5.12 5.43 -2.49
C LEU A 32 -6.05 4.65 -1.56
N LYS A 33 -5.76 4.63 -0.26
CA LYS A 33 -6.61 4.00 0.76
C LYS A 33 -8.03 4.60 0.78
N ASN A 34 -8.16 5.91 0.58
CA ASN A 34 -9.47 6.58 0.57
C ASN A 34 -10.21 6.41 -0.77
N ILE A 35 -9.49 6.30 -1.89
CA ILE A 35 -10.08 5.98 -3.20
C ILE A 35 -10.60 4.54 -3.20
N GLY A 36 -9.78 3.61 -2.72
CA GLY A 36 -10.08 2.19 -2.67
C GLY A 36 -10.17 1.54 -4.05
N GLY A 37 -10.69 0.31 -4.08
CA GLY A 37 -10.82 -0.48 -5.30
C GLY A 37 -9.55 -1.24 -5.69
N GLU A 38 -9.72 -2.17 -6.64
CA GLU A 38 -8.69 -3.12 -7.06
C GLU A 38 -7.39 -2.45 -7.52
N ARG A 39 -7.49 -1.39 -8.32
CA ARG A 39 -6.30 -0.69 -8.82
C ARG A 39 -5.50 -0.01 -7.73
N ALA A 40 -6.16 0.54 -6.70
CA ALA A 40 -5.48 1.10 -5.55
C ALA A 40 -4.76 0.00 -4.74
N ILE A 41 -5.41 -1.16 -4.56
CA ILE A 41 -4.82 -2.33 -3.89
C ILE A 41 -3.54 -2.78 -4.62
N GLU A 42 -3.57 -2.89 -5.95
CA GLU A 42 -2.41 -3.27 -6.76
C GLU A 42 -1.21 -2.32 -6.56
N TRP A 43 -1.45 -1.01 -6.44
CA TRP A 43 -0.39 -0.03 -6.19
C TRP A 43 0.16 -0.07 -4.78
N ILE A 44 -0.70 -0.31 -3.79
CA ILE A 44 -0.28 -0.49 -2.39
C ILE A 44 0.52 -1.78 -2.25
N GLU A 45 0.10 -2.88 -2.91
CA GLU A 45 0.81 -4.16 -2.92
C GLU A 45 2.25 -4.02 -3.45
N LYS A 46 2.45 -3.30 -4.56
CA LYS A 46 3.79 -3.05 -5.13
C LYS A 46 4.75 -2.42 -4.12
N GLY A 47 4.23 -1.65 -3.16
CA GLY A 47 5.01 -0.97 -2.13
C GLY A 47 5.67 -1.90 -1.12
N PHE A 48 5.25 -3.17 -0.98
CA PHE A 48 5.87 -4.11 -0.03
C PHE A 48 7.31 -4.50 -0.39
N LYS A 49 7.81 -4.06 -1.55
CA LYS A 49 9.22 -4.17 -1.97
C LYS A 49 10.09 -2.98 -1.50
N ASP A 50 9.52 -2.06 -0.72
CA ASP A 50 10.28 -0.94 -0.16
C ASP A 50 11.21 -1.39 0.97
N SER A 51 12.32 -0.67 1.15
CA SER A 51 13.28 -0.92 2.23
C SER A 51 12.83 -0.33 3.57
N SER A 52 11.86 0.59 3.57
CA SER A 52 11.30 1.19 4.79
C SER A 52 10.29 0.25 5.44
N ALA A 53 10.69 -0.39 6.54
CA ALA A 53 9.78 -1.18 7.37
C ALA A 53 8.57 -0.35 7.86
N LEU A 54 8.78 0.94 8.17
CA LEU A 54 7.71 1.86 8.56
C LEU A 54 6.70 2.06 7.42
N LEU A 55 7.15 2.22 6.18
CA LEU A 55 6.23 2.36 5.05
C LEU A 55 5.46 1.06 4.85
N LYS A 56 6.15 -0.09 4.83
CA LYS A 56 5.52 -1.40 4.63
C LYS A 56 4.45 -1.72 5.69
N HIS A 57 4.71 -1.37 6.95
CA HIS A 57 3.72 -1.45 8.03
C HIS A 57 2.46 -0.66 7.69
N GLU A 58 2.60 0.60 7.27
CA GLU A 58 1.47 1.46 6.92
C GLU A 58 0.72 0.98 5.66
N LEU A 59 1.40 0.31 4.71
CA LEU A 59 0.73 -0.33 3.57
C LEU A 59 -0.25 -1.41 4.06
N ALA A 60 0.20 -2.30 4.96
CA ALA A 60 -0.63 -3.36 5.54
C ALA A 60 -1.81 -2.77 6.32
N TYR A 61 -1.53 -1.77 7.17
CA TYR A 61 -2.56 -1.03 7.90
C TYR A 61 -3.62 -0.46 6.95
N CYS A 62 -3.19 0.23 5.88
CA CYS A 62 -4.11 0.83 4.91
C CYS A 62 -4.95 -0.23 4.18
N LEU A 63 -4.36 -1.34 3.75
CA LEU A 63 -5.10 -2.44 3.12
C LEU A 63 -6.16 -3.01 4.07
N GLY A 64 -5.84 -3.20 5.36
CA GLY A 64 -6.82 -3.62 6.37
C GLY A 64 -7.95 -2.61 6.57
N GLN A 65 -7.62 -1.32 6.65
CA GLN A 65 -8.59 -0.23 6.81
C GLN A 65 -9.50 -0.02 5.59
N MET A 66 -9.12 -0.51 4.40
CA MET A 66 -9.97 -0.45 3.21
C MET A 66 -11.17 -1.40 3.31
N GLN A 67 -11.10 -2.43 4.18
CA GLN A 67 -12.15 -3.44 4.36
C GLN A 67 -12.58 -4.13 3.05
N ASP A 68 -11.67 -4.20 2.08
CA ASP A 68 -11.88 -4.83 0.79
C ASP A 68 -11.24 -6.22 0.78
N SER A 69 -12.06 -7.27 0.64
CA SER A 69 -11.58 -8.66 0.70
C SER A 69 -10.61 -9.03 -0.41
N ARG A 70 -10.52 -8.23 -1.48
CA ARG A 70 -9.48 -8.38 -2.53
C ARG A 70 -8.06 -8.14 -1.99
N ALA A 71 -7.90 -7.44 -0.86
CA ALA A 71 -6.60 -7.26 -0.21
C ALA A 71 -6.16 -8.48 0.62
N ASN A 72 -7.07 -9.41 0.94
CA ASN A 72 -6.76 -10.56 1.80
C ASN A 72 -5.60 -11.43 1.29
N PRO A 73 -5.49 -11.75 -0.01
CA PRO A 73 -4.35 -12.52 -0.52
C PRO A 73 -3.00 -11.81 -0.30
N VAL A 74 -2.98 -10.47 -0.43
CA VAL A 74 -1.78 -9.65 -0.20
C VAL A 74 -1.38 -9.71 1.28
N LEU A 75 -2.32 -9.43 2.17
CA LEU A 75 -2.12 -9.44 3.63
C LEU A 75 -1.66 -10.81 4.13
N ILE A 76 -2.31 -11.90 3.69
CA ILE A 76 -1.90 -13.27 4.01
C ILE A 76 -0.48 -13.57 3.51
N GLY A 77 -0.12 -13.07 2.32
CA GLY A 77 1.22 -13.18 1.76
C GLY A 77 2.28 -12.51 2.66
N VAL A 78 2.01 -11.27 3.08
CA VAL A 78 2.90 -10.50 3.97
C VAL A 78 3.05 -11.18 5.34
N LEU A 79 1.95 -11.63 5.95
CA LEU A 79 1.95 -12.33 7.24
C LEU A 79 2.84 -13.59 7.23
N ARG A 80 2.82 -14.33 6.11
CA ARG A 80 3.56 -15.59 5.92
C ARG A 80 5.03 -15.39 5.57
N ASP A 81 5.40 -14.25 5.00
CA ASP A 81 6.79 -13.98 4.59
C ASP A 81 7.68 -13.72 5.80
N VAL A 82 8.46 -14.73 6.20
CA VAL A 82 9.39 -14.65 7.34
C VAL A 82 10.57 -13.70 7.11
N ASN A 83 10.75 -13.21 5.87
CA ASN A 83 11.77 -12.20 5.56
C ASN A 83 11.26 -10.76 5.78
N GLN A 84 9.95 -10.56 5.95
CA GLN A 84 9.41 -9.27 6.37
C GLN A 84 9.68 -9.03 7.85
N GLU A 85 9.86 -7.76 8.22
CA GLU A 85 10.11 -7.38 9.61
C GLU A 85 8.88 -7.73 10.47
N PRO A 86 9.05 -8.14 11.74
CA PRO A 86 7.95 -8.53 12.62
C PRO A 86 6.82 -7.49 12.72
N MET A 87 7.16 -6.19 12.69
CA MET A 87 6.16 -5.11 12.71
C MET A 87 5.28 -5.09 11.46
N VAL A 88 5.83 -5.41 10.29
CA VAL A 88 5.09 -5.44 9.02
C VAL A 88 4.14 -6.64 9.02
N ARG A 89 4.62 -7.78 9.53
CA ARG A 89 3.82 -9.02 9.66
C ARG A 89 2.73 -8.91 10.71
N HIS A 90 2.96 -8.15 11.78
CA HIS A 90 1.97 -7.89 12.84
C HIS A 90 0.75 -7.12 12.31
N GLU A 91 1.00 -6.17 11.42
CA GLU A 91 -0.02 -5.28 10.86
C GLU A 91 -0.80 -5.90 9.69
N ALA A 92 -0.32 -7.04 9.18
CA ALA A 92 -0.90 -7.76 8.04
C ALA A 92 -1.96 -8.79 8.45
#